data_AF-A0A7V9BS34-F1
#
_entry.id   AF-A0A7V9BS34-F1
#
_cell.length_a   1.000
_cell.length_b   1.000
_cell.length_c   1.000
_cell.angle_alpha   90.00
_cell.angle_beta   90.00
_cell.angle_gamma   90.00
#
_symmetry.space_group_name_H-M   'P 1'
#
loop_
_entity.id
_entity.type
_entity.pdbx_description
1 polymer ?
#
loop_
_entity_poly.entity_id
_entity_poly.type
_entity_poly.pdbx_seq_one_letter_code
_entity_poly.pdbx_strand_id
1 'polypeptide(L)' 'MSQVLDQKAQEVTCAELASYEKRTPSSKKLYARAEKSMPFGVTSSFQAGDPYPIYLKEGHGSRVTDVDGNT' A
#
# COMPACT_ATOMS: atom_id res chain seq x y z
N MET A 1 -20.54 2.51 -23.79
CA MET A 1 -19.07 2.46 -23.87
C MET A 1 -18.41 2.79 -22.53
N SER A 2 -18.74 3.93 -21.89
CA SER A 2 -18.19 4.33 -20.57
C SER A 2 -18.37 3.25 -19.49
N GLN A 3 -19.59 2.77 -19.28
CA GLN A 3 -19.89 1.79 -18.22
C GLN A 3 -19.08 0.49 -18.32
N VAL A 4 -18.74 0.04 -19.53
CA VAL A 4 -17.93 -1.18 -19.73
C VAL A 4 -16.47 -0.93 -19.35
N LEU A 5 -15.94 0.27 -19.63
CA LEU A 5 -14.59 0.64 -19.24
C LEU A 5 -14.49 0.83 -17.72
N ASP A 6 -15.49 1.46 -17.12
CA ASP A 6 -15.56 1.68 -15.67
C ASP A 6 -15.59 0.34 -14.92
N GLN A 7 -16.39 -0.62 -15.39
CA GLN A 7 -16.45 -1.97 -14.81
C GLN A 7 -15.11 -2.71 -14.92
N LYS A 8 -14.47 -2.68 -16.09
CA LYS A 8 -13.16 -3.33 -16.27
C LYS A 8 -12.08 -2.70 -15.40
N ALA A 9 -12.10 -1.38 -15.26
CA ALA A 9 -11.18 -0.68 -14.37
C ALA A 9 -11.36 -1.15 -12.91
N GLN A 10 -12.60 -1.25 -12.44
CA GLN A 10 -12.92 -1.76 -11.11
C GLN A 10 -12.44 -3.21 -10.90
N GLU A 11 -12.65 -4.09 -11.87
CA GLU A 11 -12.21 -5.49 -11.82
C GLU A 11 -10.68 -5.58 -11.65
N VAL A 12 -9.93 -4.79 -12.42
CA VAL A 12 -8.45 -4.73 -12.31
C VAL A 12 -8.05 -4.17 -10.95
N THR A 13 -8.64 -3.06 -10.50
CA THR A 13 -8.32 -2.48 -9.19
C THR A 13 -8.56 -3.47 -8.05
N CYS A 14 -9.68 -4.20 -8.04
CA CYS A 14 -9.96 -5.21 -7.03
C CYS A 14 -8.92 -6.36 -7.03
N ALA A 15 -8.51 -6.83 -8.21
CA ALA A 15 -7.51 -7.88 -8.34
C ALA A 15 -6.12 -7.42 -7.86
N GLU A 16 -5.74 -6.18 -8.19
CA GLU A 16 -4.47 -5.59 -7.76
C GLU A 16 -4.44 -5.32 -6.25
N LEU A 17 -5.54 -4.81 -5.67
CA LEU A 17 -5.67 -4.62 -4.23
C LEU A 17 -5.53 -5.93 -3.46
N ALA A 18 -6.19 -7.00 -3.93
CA ALA A 18 -6.05 -8.33 -3.31
C ALA A 18 -4.61 -8.87 -3.39
N SER A 19 -3.89 -8.57 -4.48
CA SER A 19 -2.49 -8.96 -4.65
C SER A 19 -1.55 -8.12 -3.79
N TYR A 20 -1.82 -6.82 -3.68
CA TYR A 20 -1.12 -5.89 -2.80
C TYR A 20 -1.20 -6.35 -1.34
N GLU A 21 -2.40 -6.68 -0.86
CA GLU A 21 -2.60 -7.16 0.51
C GLU A 21 -1.86 -8.45 0.81
N LYS A 22 -1.85 -9.40 -0.14
CA LYS A 22 -1.12 -10.66 0.00
C LYS A 22 0.39 -10.47 0.07
N ARG A 23 0.93 -9.47 -0.63
CA ARG A 23 2.38 -9.19 -0.73
C ARG A 23 2.92 -8.34 0.41
N THR A 24 2.05 -7.60 1.12
CA THR A 24 2.45 -6.60 2.12
C THR A 24 1.83 -6.79 3.51
N PRO A 25 1.75 -8.03 4.07
CA PRO A 25 1.07 -8.29 5.32
C PRO A 25 1.71 -7.59 6.54
N SER A 26 3.02 -7.33 6.52
CA SER A 26 3.72 -6.64 7.60
C SER A 26 3.46 -5.13 7.55
N SER A 27 3.42 -4.55 6.35
CA SER A 27 2.99 -3.15 6.17
C SER A 27 1.57 -2.92 6.71
N LYS A 28 0.63 -3.82 6.42
CA LYS A 28 -0.74 -3.78 6.98
C LYS A 28 -0.76 -3.76 8.51
N LYS A 29 0.04 -4.62 9.15
CA LYS A 29 0.16 -4.69 10.62
C LYS A 29 0.77 -3.42 11.21
N LEU A 30 1.80 -2.87 10.55
CA LEU A 30 2.43 -1.62 10.97
C LEU A 30 1.48 -0.44 10.87
N TYR A 31 0.71 -0.37 9.78
CA TYR A 31 -0.33 0.64 9.59
C TYR A 31 -1.35 0.62 10.73
N ALA A 32 -1.94 -0.55 11.01
CA ALA A 32 -2.92 -0.72 12.09
C ALA A 32 -2.36 -0.37 13.49
N ARG A 33 -1.04 -0.49 13.69
CA ARG A 33 -0.37 -0.01 14.91
C ARG A 33 -0.21 1.52 14.89
N ALA A 34 0.28 2.06 13.77
CA ALA A 34 0.65 3.46 13.63
C ALA A 34 -0.58 4.39 13.69
N GLU A 35 -1.70 3.99 13.09
CA GLU A 35 -2.94 4.76 13.03
C GLU A 35 -3.49 5.11 14.43
N LYS A 36 -3.18 4.30 15.45
CA LYS A 36 -3.57 4.56 16.85
C LYS A 36 -2.89 5.79 17.46
N SER A 37 -1.84 6.30 16.82
CA SER A 37 -0.96 7.35 17.38
C SER A 37 -0.60 8.44 16.37
N MET A 38 -0.76 8.20 15.07
CA MET A 38 -0.46 9.14 13.99
C MET A 38 -1.62 9.18 13.00
N PRO A 39 -2.10 10.38 12.61
CA PRO A 39 -3.08 10.53 11.55
C PRO A 39 -2.64 9.81 10.27
N PHE A 40 -3.53 9.01 9.67
CA PHE A 40 -3.24 8.18 8.50
C PHE A 40 -2.05 7.22 8.66
N GLY A 41 -1.62 6.93 9.90
CA GLY A 41 -0.50 6.02 10.19
C GLY A 41 0.88 6.49 9.69
N VAL A 42 1.02 7.75 9.29
CA VAL A 42 2.25 8.31 8.69
C VAL A 42 2.55 9.71 9.22
N THR A 43 3.78 10.17 9.03
CA THR A 43 4.26 11.48 9.50
C THR A 43 4.05 12.61 8.48
N SER A 44 3.75 12.27 7.23
CA SER A 44 3.48 13.21 6.15
C SER A 44 2.32 12.72 5.29
N SER A 45 1.39 13.60 4.93
CA SER A 45 0.23 13.26 4.09
C SER A 45 0.61 12.70 2.71
N PHE A 46 1.77 13.08 2.18
CA PHE A 46 2.31 12.53 0.93
C PHE A 46 2.58 11.03 0.98
N GLN A 47 2.70 10.46 2.18
CA GLN A 47 2.96 9.04 2.39
C GLN A 47 1.66 8.24 2.58
N ALA A 48 0.51 8.89 2.70
CA ALA A 48 -0.76 8.18 2.86
C ALA A 48 -1.11 7.43 1.57
N GLY A 49 -1.69 6.23 1.71
CA GLY A 49 -2.11 5.40 0.59
C GLY A 49 -3.24 4.46 0.97
N ASP A 50 -4.11 4.16 0.01
CA ASP A 50 -5.21 3.20 0.12
C ASP A 50 -4.77 1.86 -0.49
N PRO A 51 -4.96 0.71 0.18
CA PRO A 51 -5.66 0.49 1.44
C PRO A 51 -4.82 0.84 2.69
N TYR A 52 -3.50 0.91 2.54
CA TYR A 52 -2.54 1.36 3.54
C TYR A 52 -1.18 1.61 2.85
N PRO A 53 -0.29 2.43 3.44
CA PRO A 53 1.00 2.72 2.84
C PRO A 53 2.01 1.56 2.97
N ILE A 54 2.99 1.51 2.06
CA ILE A 54 4.15 0.61 2.15
C ILE A 54 5.14 1.19 3.15
N TYR A 55 5.58 0.38 4.13
CA TYR A 55 6.64 0.76 5.05
C TYR A 55 7.99 0.24 4.55
N LEU A 56 8.97 1.13 4.44
CA LEU A 56 10.31 0.78 3.98
C LEU A 56 11.22 0.35 5.12
N LYS A 57 12.07 -0.65 4.88
CA LYS A 57 13.09 -1.13 5.82
C LYS A 57 14.45 -0.50 5.54
N GLU A 58 14.87 -0.49 4.28
CA GLU A 58 16.20 -0.01 3.87
C GLU A 58 16.20 0.49 2.41
N GLY A 59 17.22 1.29 2.07
CA GLY A 59 17.40 1.82 0.72
C GLY A 59 18.89 1.94 0.37
N HIS A 60 19.23 1.52 -0.85
CA HIS A 60 20.58 1.52 -1.38
C HIS A 60 20.57 2.04 -2.82
N GLY A 61 21.09 3.26 -3.03
CA GLY A 61 21.03 3.93 -4.34
C GLY A 61 19.58 4.17 -4.77
N SER A 62 19.20 3.68 -5.96
CA SER A 62 17.85 3.78 -6.51
C SER A 62 16.90 2.65 -6.09
N ARG A 63 17.35 1.72 -5.22
CA ARG A 63 16.62 0.51 -4.84
C ARG A 63 16.20 0.59 -3.37
N VAL A 64 14.93 0.31 -3.09
CA VAL A 64 14.38 0.27 -1.71
C VAL A 64 13.81 -1.10 -1.42
N THR A 65 13.91 -1.54 -0.17
CA THR A 65 13.33 -2.80 0.26
C THR A 65 12.32 -2.53 1.37
N ASP A 66 11.09 -3.04 1.20
CA ASP A 66 10.03 -2.86 2.19
C ASP A 66 10.18 -3.81 3.40
N VAL A 67 9.33 -3.62 4.41
CA VAL A 67 9.31 -4.47 5.62
C VAL A 67 8.89 -5.92 5.36
N ASP A 68 8.33 -6.19 4.19
CA ASP A 68 7.93 -7.52 3.72
C ASP A 68 9.02 -8.17 2.84
N GLY A 69 10.12 -7.46 2.56
CA GLY A 69 11.24 -7.94 1.74
C GLY A 69 11.04 -7.75 0.23
N ASN A 70 9.98 -7.06 -0.20
CA ASN A 70 9.80 -6.72 -1.61
C ASN A 70 10.81 -5.66 -2.02
N THR A 71 11.21 -5.68 -3.28
CA THR A 71 12.07 -4.66 -3.88
C THR A 71 11.69 -4.40 -5.33
#